data_AF-A0A7V9RZV6-F1
#
_entry.id   AF-A0A7V9RZV6-F1
#
_cell.length_a   1.000
_cell.length_b   1.000
_cell.length_c   1.000
_cell.angle_alpha   90.00
_cell.angle_beta   90.00
_cell.angle_gamma   90.00
#
_symmetry.space_group_name_H-M   'P 1'
#
loop_
_entity.id
_entity.type
_entity.pdbx_description
1 polymer ?
#
loop_
_entity_poly.entity_id
_entity_poly.type
_entity_poly.pdbx_seq_one_letter_code
_entity_poly.pdbx_strand_id
1 'polypeptide(L)'
;GLPWRYDDKGNVVRSSPPKEVREFETAEGPRSFVLERAIVADFGLVRAWKGDRHGNLAFHDSARNFNPLCAMAGRVTIAEVEHLFEPGELEPNEIHLPGVFVQRVLALTPEQTAEKRIEKRTVRPRGEQN
;
A
#
# COMPACT_ATOMS: atom_id res chain seq x y z
N GLY A 1 24.10 5.67 -3.83
CA GLY A 1 22.97 5.77 -2.88
C GLY A 1 21.72 6.12 -3.66
N LEU A 2 20.54 5.83 -3.11
CA LEU A 2 19.27 6.21 -3.72
C LEU A 2 19.12 7.75 -3.69
N PRO A 3 18.60 8.39 -4.74
CA PRO A 3 18.35 9.82 -4.73
C PRO A 3 17.27 10.16 -3.69
N TRP A 4 17.60 11.08 -2.77
CA TRP A 4 16.71 11.55 -1.71
C TRP A 4 16.11 12.92 -2.02
N ARG A 5 16.81 13.75 -2.80
CA ARG A 5 16.35 15.09 -3.18
C ARG A 5 16.80 15.43 -4.59
N TYR A 6 15.88 15.98 -5.37
CA TYR A 6 16.13 16.52 -6.71
C TYR A 6 16.06 18.06 -6.68
N ASP A 7 16.73 18.72 -7.64
CA ASP A 7 16.51 20.14 -7.94
C ASP A 7 15.32 20.32 -8.90
N ASP A 8 15.05 21.58 -9.26
CA ASP A 8 13.99 21.98 -10.20
C ASP A 8 14.24 21.50 -11.64
N LYS A 9 15.46 21.09 -11.96
CA LYS A 9 15.86 20.54 -13.27
C LYS A 9 15.90 19.01 -13.28
N GLY A 10 15.55 18.36 -12.16
CA GLY A 10 15.55 16.90 -12.02
C GLY A 10 16.92 16.28 -11.75
N ASN A 11 17.95 17.08 -11.45
CA ASN A 11 19.25 16.55 -11.04
C ASN A 11 19.21 16.12 -9.57
N VAL A 12 19.98 15.08 -9.23
CA VAL A 12 20.07 14.60 -7.84
C VAL A 12 20.94 15.56 -7.02
N VAL A 13 20.32 16.26 -6.08
CA VAL A 13 21.00 17.18 -5.14
C VAL A 13 21.54 16.43 -3.93
N ARG A 14 20.84 15.38 -3.49
CA ARG A 14 21.23 14.60 -2.32
C ARG A 14 20.97 13.12 -2.56
N SER A 15 22.01 12.32 -2.35
CA SER A 15 21.95 10.86 -2.36
C SER A 15 21.92 10.30 -0.94
N SER A 16 21.34 9.12 -0.78
CA SER A 16 21.39 8.37 0.46
C SER A 16 22.85 8.06 0.84
N PRO A 17 23.20 8.08 2.14
CA PRO A 17 24.46 7.53 2.60
C PRO A 17 24.53 6.02 2.26
N PRO A 18 25.75 5.45 2.24
CA PRO A 18 25.91 4.01 2.15
C PRO A 18 25.24 3.35 3.37
N LYS A 19 24.62 2.19 3.13
CA LYS A 19 24.04 1.38 4.18
C LYS A 19 25.09 0.41 4.71
N GLU A 20 24.90 -0.05 5.93
CA GLU A 20 25.77 -1.07 6.51
C GLU A 20 25.66 -2.36 5.69
N VAL A 21 26.81 -2.98 5.40
CA VAL A 21 26.92 -4.24 4.65
C VAL A 21 27.66 -5.24 5.53
N ARG A 22 27.13 -6.47 5.61
CA ARG A 22 27.79 -7.60 6.27
C ARG A 22 27.81 -8.82 5.36
N GLU A 23 28.88 -9.58 5.44
CA GLU A 23 29.00 -10.88 4.79
C GLU A 23 28.46 -11.99 5.68
N PHE A 24 27.70 -12.90 5.09
CA PHE A 24 27.16 -14.08 5.77
C PHE A 24 27.42 -15.33 4.92
N GLU A 25 27.74 -16.43 5.58
CA GLU A 25 27.77 -17.75 4.94
C GLU A 25 26.34 -18.18 4.58
N THR A 26 26.15 -18.64 3.34
CA THR A 26 24.87 -19.15 2.84
C THR A 26 25.07 -20.54 2.24
N ALA A 27 23.97 -21.23 1.88
CA ALA A 27 24.05 -22.51 1.18
C ALA A 27 24.79 -22.43 -0.17
N GLU A 28 24.94 -21.24 -0.75
CA GLU A 28 25.61 -20.98 -2.03
C GLU A 28 27.01 -20.36 -1.86
N GLY A 29 27.55 -20.33 -0.62
CA GLY A 29 28.81 -19.67 -0.26
C GLY A 29 28.64 -18.29 0.40
N PRO A 30 29.74 -17.56 0.66
CA PRO A 30 29.71 -16.26 1.30
C PRO A 30 29.00 -15.22 0.42
N ARG A 31 28.07 -14.46 1.00
CA ARG A 31 27.31 -13.40 0.32
C ARG A 31 27.23 -12.13 1.16
N SER A 32 27.32 -10.97 0.51
CA SER A 32 27.14 -9.66 1.13
C SER A 32 25.66 -9.25 1.15
N PHE A 33 25.19 -8.79 2.31
CA PHE A 33 23.82 -8.30 2.51
C PHE A 33 23.83 -6.89 3.10
N VAL A 34 22.82 -6.10 2.73
CA VAL A 34 22.62 -4.73 3.23
C VAL A 34 21.66 -4.74 4.41
N LEU A 35 21.97 -4.00 5.46
CA LEU A 35 21.05 -3.76 6.58
C LEU A 35 19.99 -2.71 6.19
N GLU A 36 18.73 -3.13 6.17
CA GLU A 36 17.57 -2.25 6.04
C GLU A 36 16.88 -2.07 7.39
N ARG A 37 16.45 -0.84 7.68
CA ARG A 37 15.66 -0.54 8.88
C ARG A 37 14.18 -0.55 8.54
N ALA A 38 13.36 -1.08 9.44
CA ALA A 38 11.91 -1.04 9.30
C ALA A 38 11.41 0.41 9.21
N ILE A 39 10.42 0.64 8.35
CA ILE A 39 9.71 1.91 8.25
C ILE A 39 8.53 1.86 9.22
N VAL A 40 8.42 2.89 10.06
CA VAL A 40 7.25 3.14 10.91
C VAL A 40 6.78 4.57 10.66
N ALA A 41 5.48 4.80 10.75
CA ALA A 41 4.87 6.09 10.48
C ALA A 41 3.93 6.49 11.61
N ASP A 42 3.78 7.79 11.85
CA ASP A 42 2.77 8.29 12.79
C ASP A 42 1.36 8.02 12.26
N PHE A 43 1.17 8.12 10.94
CA PHE A 43 -0.11 7.87 10.29
C PHE A 43 0.02 6.89 9.12
N GLY A 44 -0.90 5.92 9.08
CA GLY A 44 -1.15 5.07 7.91
C GLY A 44 -2.41 5.54 7.20
N LEU A 45 -2.27 6.05 5.97
CA LEU A 45 -3.42 6.49 5.17
C LEU A 45 -3.65 5.46 4.07
N VAL A 46 -4.79 4.79 4.13
CA VAL A 46 -5.07 3.64 3.26
C VAL A 46 -6.46 3.73 2.65
N ARG A 47 -6.65 3.09 1.50
CA ARG A 47 -7.94 2.99 0.82
C ARG A 47 -8.31 1.53 0.58
N ALA A 48 -9.51 1.15 1.01
CA ALA A 48 -10.06 -0.19 0.88
C ALA A 48 -11.35 -0.20 0.08
N TRP A 49 -11.66 -1.37 -0.49
CA TRP A 49 -12.88 -1.56 -1.28
C TRP A 49 -14.09 -1.73 -0.36
N LYS A 50 -13.98 -2.62 0.63
CA LYS A 50 -14.98 -2.76 1.69
C LYS A 50 -14.31 -2.54 3.04
N GLY A 51 -15.06 -2.03 4.01
CA GLY A 51 -14.69 -2.16 5.41
C GLY A 51 -15.87 -2.04 6.35
N ASP A 52 -15.71 -2.49 7.59
CA ASP A 52 -16.73 -2.35 8.64
C ASP A 52 -16.36 -1.30 9.70
N ARG A 53 -17.31 -0.98 10.60
CA ARG A 53 -17.05 -0.04 11.71
C ARG A 53 -16.00 -0.51 12.72
N HIS A 54 -15.65 -1.80 12.74
CA HIS A 54 -14.56 -2.33 13.56
C HIS A 54 -13.20 -2.21 12.86
N GLY A 55 -13.16 -1.73 11.61
CA GLY A 55 -11.94 -1.50 10.86
C GLY A 55 -11.48 -2.71 10.05
N ASN A 56 -12.25 -3.80 9.96
CA ASN A 56 -11.89 -4.91 9.09
C ASN A 56 -11.96 -4.46 7.64
N LEU A 57 -10.92 -4.71 6.84
CA LEU A 57 -10.84 -4.25 5.45
C LEU A 57 -10.72 -5.40 4.44
N ALA A 58 -11.42 -5.24 3.33
CA ALA A 58 -11.22 -6.01 2.11
C ALA A 58 -10.80 -5.08 0.95
N PHE A 59 -9.93 -5.57 0.09
CA PHE A 59 -9.30 -4.81 -1.00
C PHE A 59 -9.58 -5.52 -2.32
N HIS A 60 -9.69 -4.76 -3.40
CA HIS A 60 -10.02 -5.27 -4.72
C HIS A 60 -8.77 -5.35 -5.61
N ASP A 61 -8.48 -6.53 -6.16
CA ASP A 61 -7.37 -6.78 -7.07
C ASP A 61 -6.02 -6.15 -6.63
N SER A 62 -5.33 -5.49 -7.58
CA SER A 62 -4.05 -4.83 -7.37
C SER A 62 -4.13 -3.55 -6.55
N ALA A 63 -5.34 -3.05 -6.24
CA ALA A 63 -5.50 -1.91 -5.32
C ALA A 63 -5.14 -2.30 -3.87
N ARG A 64 -5.00 -3.60 -3.56
CA ARG A 64 -4.48 -4.06 -2.27
C ARG A 64 -3.07 -3.58 -1.99
N ASN A 65 -2.19 -3.61 -3.01
CA ASN A 65 -0.77 -3.23 -2.96
C ASN A 65 -0.15 -3.00 -1.56
N PHE A 66 0.19 -1.76 -1.21
CA PHE A 66 0.84 -1.38 0.04
C PHE A 66 -0.15 -1.01 1.15
N ASN A 67 -1.46 -1.02 0.90
CA ASN A 67 -2.44 -0.60 1.89
C ASN A 67 -2.33 -1.40 3.21
N PRO A 68 -2.34 -2.75 3.22
CA PRO A 68 -2.15 -3.51 4.46
C PRO A 68 -0.83 -3.19 5.18
N LEU A 69 0.27 -3.07 4.43
CA LEU A 69 1.60 -2.81 4.99
C LEU A 69 1.69 -1.40 5.61
N CYS A 70 1.11 -0.40 4.94
CA CYS A 70 1.03 0.97 5.44
C CYS A 70 0.17 1.06 6.70
N ALA A 71 -0.97 0.37 6.72
CA ALA A 71 -1.83 0.29 7.91
C ALA A 71 -1.11 -0.32 9.11
N MET A 72 -0.37 -1.42 8.91
CA MET A 72 0.38 -2.08 9.99
C MET A 72 1.59 -1.27 10.47
N ALA A 73 2.17 -0.43 9.61
CA ALA A 73 3.30 0.43 9.96
C ALA A 73 2.89 1.76 10.63
N GLY A 74 1.60 2.13 10.52
CA GLY A 74 1.04 3.35 11.08
C GLY A 74 0.70 3.21 12.57
N ARG A 75 1.11 4.18 13.38
CA ARG A 75 0.65 4.29 14.78
C ARG A 75 -0.84 4.61 14.86
N VAL A 76 -1.34 5.44 13.94
CA VAL A 76 -2.76 5.72 13.74
C VAL A 76 -3.10 5.56 12.27
N THR A 77 -3.90 4.55 11.97
CA THR A 77 -4.36 4.24 10.62
C THR A 77 -5.77 4.75 10.41
N ILE A 78 -5.94 5.44 9.28
CA ILE A 78 -7.21 5.95 8.79
C ILE A 78 -7.46 5.27 7.45
N ALA A 79 -8.54 4.49 7.40
CA ALA A 79 -8.95 3.77 6.21
C ALA A 79 -10.15 4.47 5.55
N GLU A 80 -9.96 4.92 4.32
CA GLU A 80 -11.06 5.30 3.45
C GLU A 80 -11.67 4.02 2.85
N VAL A 81 -13.00 3.88 2.92
CA VAL A 81 -13.73 2.70 2.43
C VAL A 81 -14.79 3.11 1.43
N GLU A 82 -14.86 2.39 0.30
CA GLU A 82 -15.87 2.63 -0.74
C GLU A 82 -17.23 2.07 -0.36
N HIS A 83 -17.23 0.94 0.34
CA HIS A 83 -18.43 0.32 0.90
C HIS A 83 -18.23 0.11 2.41
N LEU A 84 -18.97 0.88 3.20
CA LEU A 84 -19.00 0.73 4.66
C LEU A 84 -20.11 -0.24 5.05
N PHE A 85 -19.75 -1.23 5.87
CA PHE A 85 -20.65 -2.25 6.42
C PHE A 85 -20.75 -2.11 7.94
N GLU A 86 -21.81 -2.68 8.50
CA GLU A 86 -21.89 -2.89 9.95
C GLU A 86 -21.12 -4.17 10.36
N PRO A 87 -20.61 -4.24 11.60
CA PRO A 87 -19.90 -5.42 12.07
C PRO A 87 -20.72 -6.70 11.94
N GLY A 88 -20.11 -7.73 11.36
CA GLY A 88 -20.75 -9.03 11.09
C GLY A 88 -21.38 -9.17 9.71
N GLU A 89 -21.49 -8.08 8.93
CA GLU A 89 -21.94 -8.14 7.54
C GLU A 89 -20.83 -8.49 6.55
N LEU A 90 -19.57 -8.25 6.93
CA LEU A 90 -18.40 -8.75 6.19
C LEU A 90 -18.12 -10.20 6.58
N GLU A 91 -18.09 -11.08 5.57
CA GLU A 91 -17.71 -12.48 5.77
C GLU A 91 -16.26 -12.56 6.29
N PRO A 92 -16.00 -13.23 7.44
CA PRO A 92 -14.67 -13.26 8.03
C PRO A 92 -13.58 -13.78 7.10
N ASN A 93 -13.90 -14.72 6.20
CA ASN A 93 -12.94 -15.23 5.22
C ASN A 93 -12.62 -14.26 4.07
N GLU A 94 -13.39 -13.18 3.90
CA GLU A 94 -13.10 -12.11 2.95
C GLU A 94 -12.20 -11.00 3.54
N ILE A 95 -11.94 -11.02 4.85
CA ILE A 95 -11.15 -9.98 5.52
C ILE A 95 -9.66 -10.16 5.20
N HIS A 96 -9.06 -9.16 4.57
CA HIS A 96 -7.61 -9.16 4.27
C HIS A 96 -6.79 -8.49 5.36
N LEU A 97 -7.32 -7.42 5.97
CA LEU A 97 -6.68 -6.72 7.07
C LEU A 97 -7.63 -6.69 8.27
N PRO A 98 -7.28 -7.36 9.37
CA PRO A 98 -8.05 -7.30 10.60
C PRO A 98 -8.11 -5.88 11.17
N GLY A 99 -9.26 -5.51 11.75
CA GLY A 99 -9.51 -4.17 12.26
C GLY A 99 -8.59 -3.69 13.38
N VAL A 100 -7.84 -4.58 14.02
CA VAL A 100 -6.82 -4.21 15.01
C VAL A 100 -5.77 -3.22 14.46
N PHE A 101 -5.54 -3.22 13.14
CA PHE A 101 -4.60 -2.33 12.47
C PHE A 101 -5.21 -1.00 12.02
N VAL A 102 -6.50 -0.75 12.30
CA VAL A 102 -7.25 0.40 11.78
C VAL A 102 -7.93 1.13 12.93
N GLN A 103 -7.57 2.39 13.15
CA GLN A 103 -8.11 3.18 14.26
C GLN A 103 -9.28 4.06 13.84
N ARG A 104 -9.40 4.40 12.55
CA ARG A 104 -10.48 5.22 12.02
C ARG A 104 -10.92 4.71 10.66
N VAL A 105 -12.22 4.67 10.43
CA VAL A 105 -12.84 4.31 9.15
C VAL A 105 -13.62 5.52 8.64
N LEU A 106 -13.36 5.93 7.40
CA LEU A 106 -14.04 7.02 6.71
C LEU A 106 -14.75 6.44 5.49
N ALA A 107 -16.08 6.50 5.46
CA ALA A 107 -16.84 6.15 4.27
C ALA A 107 -16.66 7.24 3.19
N LEU A 108 -16.30 6.82 1.99
CA LEU A 108 -16.21 7.71 0.83
C LEU A 108 -17.60 7.97 0.24
N THR A 109 -17.81 9.18 -0.29
CA THR A 109 -19.00 9.45 -1.11
C THR A 109 -18.92 8.71 -2.45
N PRO A 110 -20.05 8.53 -3.17
CA PRO A 110 -20.04 7.95 -4.50
C PRO A 110 -19.10 8.68 -5.47
N GLU A 111 -19.03 10.01 -5.39
CA GLU A 111 -18.16 10.84 -6.23
C GLU A 111 -16.68 10.56 -5.95
N GLN A 112 -16.29 10.47 -4.68
CA GLN A 112 -14.92 10.13 -4.27
C GLN A 112 -14.54 8.69 -4.64
N THR A 113 -15.52 7.79 -4.64
CA THR A 113 -15.34 6.39 -5.07
C THR A 113 -15.10 6.30 -6.58
N ALA A 114 -15.82 7.10 -7.37
CA ALA A 114 -15.69 7.13 -8.83
C ALA A 114 -14.38 7.77 -9.32
N GLU A 115 -13.70 8.59 -8.50
CA GLU A 115 -12.42 9.21 -8.87
C GLU A 115 -11.25 8.20 -8.82
N LYS A 116 -11.21 7.27 -9.78
CA LYS A 116 -10.10 6.31 -9.98
C LYS A 116 -9.43 6.56 -11.33
N ARG A 117 -8.30 7.27 -11.32
CA ARG A 117 -7.57 7.61 -12.54
C ARG A 117 -6.76 6.41 -13.05
N ILE A 118 -6.84 6.17 -14.36
CA ILE A 118 -5.98 5.20 -15.06
C ILE A 118 -4.87 5.98 -15.75
N GLU A 119 -3.63 5.84 -15.27
CA GLU A 119 -2.47 6.56 -15.83
C GLU A 119 -2.24 6.24 -17.31
N LYS A 120 -2.29 4.95 -17.67
CA LYS A 120 -2.12 4.47 -19.04
C LYS A 120 -3.16 3.42 -19.39
N ARG A 121 -4.22 3.82 -20.09
CA ARG A 121 -5.27 2.91 -20.55
C ARG A 121 -4.80 2.11 -21.76
N THR A 122 -4.31 0.90 -21.52
CA THR A 122 -3.94 -0.06 -22.56
C THR A 122 -5.09 -1.05 -22.78
N VAL A 123 -5.59 -1.16 -24.01
CA VAL A 123 -6.65 -2.11 -24.39
C VAL A 123 -6.16 -3.02 -25.52
N ARG A 124 -6.71 -4.23 -25.63
CA ARG A 124 -6.46 -5.07 -26.79
C ARG A 124 -6.96 -4.37 -28.06
N PRO A 125 -6.24 -4.42 -29.19
CA PRO A 125 -6.80 -4.04 -30.48
C PRO A 125 -8.10 -4.81 -30.75
N ARG A 126 -9.10 -4.13 -31.32
CA ARG A 126 -10.30 -4.82 -31.82
C ARG A 126 -9.84 -5.74 -32.96
N GLY A 127 -10.16 -7.04 -32.87
CA GLY A 127 -9.87 -7.96 -33.96
C GLY A 127 -10.75 -7.63 -35.16
N GLU A 128 -10.22 -7.74 -36.38
CA GLU A 128 -11.03 -7.67 -37.59
C GLU A 128 -12.08 -8.79 -37.54
N GLN A 129 -13.34 -8.43 -37.71
CA GLN A 129 -14.45 -9.39 -37.79
C GLN A 129 -14.37 -10.07 -39.16
N ASN A 130 -14.16 -11.38 -39.19
CA ASN A 130 -14.43 -12.21 -40.37
C ASN A 130 -15.94 -12.42 -40.52
#